data_AF-A0AA94L249-F1
#
_entry.id   AF-A0AA94L249-F1
#
_cell.length_a   1.000
_cell.length_b   1.000
_cell.length_c   1.000
_cell.angle_alpha   90.00
_cell.angle_beta   90.00
_cell.angle_gamma   90.00
#
_symmetry.space_group_name_H-M   'P 1'
#
loop_
_entity.id
_entity.type
_entity.pdbx_description
1 polymer ?
#
loop_
_entity_poly.entity_id
_entity_poly.type
_entity_poly.pdbx_seq_one_letter_code
_entity_poly.pdbx_strand_id
1 'polypeptide(L)'
;MKSCKIVLFSLLALLMLGGAYFAYMAWAFPTDRCEAAKHLSAPQMEGDCYSCHAKSTPRVAQEWYESKHGITLVRCQTCHGMPDGKGAIPFARKPGVEVCARCHSLSMQRMEAKFGKRDDCVSCHPYHQSPMHGRAYEYRLPTNKTDL
;
A
#
# COMPACT_ATOMS: atom_id res chain seq x y z
N MET A 1 34.87 -17.52 42.67
CA MET A 1 33.98 -18.61 42.18
C MET A 1 32.49 -18.29 42.26
N LYS A 2 31.96 -17.67 43.34
CA LYS A 2 30.51 -17.36 43.47
C LYS A 2 30.02 -16.34 42.43
N SER A 3 30.78 -15.28 42.16
CA SER A 3 30.41 -14.25 41.17
C SER A 3 30.36 -14.79 39.73
N CYS A 4 31.22 -15.75 39.36
CA CYS A 4 31.20 -16.38 38.04
C CYS A 4 29.92 -17.24 37.84
N LYS A 5 29.47 -17.96 38.88
CA LYS A 5 28.21 -18.71 38.83
C LYS A 5 26.99 -17.78 38.70
N ILE A 6 26.97 -16.67 39.43
CA ILE A 6 25.88 -15.68 39.35
C ILE A 6 25.79 -15.09 37.94
N VAL A 7 26.91 -14.69 37.34
CA VAL A 7 26.94 -14.18 35.96
C VAL A 7 26.47 -15.23 34.96
N LEU A 8 26.88 -16.49 35.13
CA LEU A 8 26.46 -17.60 34.27
C LEU A 8 24.94 -17.86 34.35
N PHE A 9 24.37 -17.85 35.56
CA PHE A 9 22.94 -18.02 35.77
C PHE A 9 22.13 -16.84 35.20
N SER A 10 22.61 -15.60 35.36
CA SER A 10 21.95 -14.42 34.79
C SER A 10 21.95 -14.46 33.26
N LEU A 11 23.04 -14.89 32.62
CA LEU A 11 23.11 -15.05 31.16
C LEU A 11 22.16 -16.15 30.66
N LEU A 12 22.09 -17.28 31.36
CA LEU A 12 21.15 -18.36 31.04
C LEU A 12 19.69 -17.92 31.19
N ALA A 13 19.36 -17.16 32.24
CA ALA A 13 18.02 -16.61 32.44
C ALA A 13 17.64 -15.62 31.33
N LEU A 14 18.56 -14.74 30.93
CA LEU A 14 18.35 -13.81 29.81
C LEU A 14 18.14 -14.54 28.48
N LEU A 15 18.92 -15.59 28.21
CA LEU A 15 18.74 -16.42 27.01
C LEU A 15 17.39 -17.13 27.01
N MET A 16 16.97 -17.68 28.15
CA MET A 16 15.64 -18.31 28.30
C MET A 16 14.51 -17.30 28.06
N LEU A 17 14.59 -16.12 28.68
CA LEU A 17 13.59 -15.06 28.50
C LEU A 17 13.54 -14.55 27.05
N GLY A 18 14.71 -14.38 26.42
CA GLY A 18 14.81 -14.03 25.00
C GLY A 18 14.19 -15.10 24.11
N GLY A 19 14.54 -16.37 24.33
CA GLY A 19 13.98 -17.50 23.60
C GLY A 19 12.46 -17.61 23.76
N ALA A 20 11.95 -17.47 24.98
CA ALA A 20 10.52 -17.46 25.27
C ALA A 20 9.80 -16.28 24.60
N TYR A 21 10.41 -15.08 24.59
CA TYR A 21 9.89 -13.92 23.87
C TYR A 21 9.76 -14.19 22.37
N PHE A 22 10.81 -14.70 21.71
CA PHE A 22 10.75 -15.00 20.28
C PHE A 22 9.78 -16.12 19.95
N ALA A 23 9.69 -17.17 20.78
CA ALA A 23 8.70 -18.23 20.62
C ALA A 23 7.27 -17.69 20.77
N TYR A 24 7.02 -16.83 21.76
CA TYR A 24 5.73 -16.15 21.93
C TYR A 24 5.39 -15.26 20.73
N MET A 25 6.33 -14.45 20.24
CA MET A 25 6.09 -13.59 19.08
C MET A 25 5.78 -14.40 17.81
N ALA A 26 6.47 -15.53 17.58
CA ALA A 26 6.19 -16.42 16.46
C ALA A 26 4.80 -17.07 16.54
N TRP A 27 4.36 -17.43 17.75
CA TRP A 27 3.04 -18.02 17.99
C TRP A 27 1.90 -16.97 17.92
N ALA A 28 2.10 -15.81 18.54
CA ALA A 28 1.09 -14.75 18.62
C ALA A 28 0.94 -13.96 17.31
N PHE A 29 1.98 -13.90 16.48
CA PHE A 29 1.98 -13.16 15.21
C PHE A 29 2.38 -14.08 14.04
N PRO A 30 1.48 -14.97 13.59
CA PRO A 30 1.72 -15.75 12.38
C PRO A 30 2.00 -14.84 11.17
N THR A 31 2.78 -15.35 10.21
CA THR A 31 3.14 -14.63 8.97
C THR A 31 1.89 -14.15 8.21
N ASP A 32 0.83 -14.97 8.26
CA ASP A 32 -0.46 -14.66 7.67
C ASP A 32 -1.32 -13.88 8.65
N ARG A 33 -1.11 -12.56 8.69
CA ARG A 33 -1.85 -11.65 9.58
C ARG A 33 -3.34 -11.52 9.25
N CYS A 34 -3.79 -12.05 8.11
CA CYS A 34 -5.20 -12.08 7.72
C CYS A 34 -5.46 -13.19 6.71
N GLU A 35 -6.37 -14.11 7.01
CA GLU A 35 -6.83 -15.17 6.08
C GLU A 35 -7.37 -14.58 4.76
N ALA A 36 -7.95 -13.37 4.80
CA ALA A 36 -8.45 -12.66 3.61
C ALA A 36 -7.35 -12.09 2.70
N ALA A 37 -6.10 -11.96 3.18
CA ALA A 37 -4.97 -11.61 2.32
C ALA A 37 -4.73 -12.69 1.24
N LYS A 38 -5.22 -13.90 1.47
CA LYS A 38 -5.17 -15.02 0.51
C LYS A 38 -5.98 -14.77 -0.75
N HIS A 39 -6.77 -13.71 -0.90
CA HIS A 39 -7.42 -13.37 -2.19
C HIS A 39 -6.44 -13.24 -3.37
N LEU A 40 -5.13 -13.07 -3.11
CA LEU A 40 -4.08 -13.10 -4.14
C LEU A 40 -3.84 -14.50 -4.72
N SER A 41 -4.21 -15.55 -3.98
CA SER A 41 -4.03 -16.97 -4.33
C SER A 41 -5.32 -17.80 -4.19
N ALA A 42 -6.41 -17.19 -3.70
CA ALA A 42 -7.71 -17.80 -3.40
C ALA A 42 -8.83 -16.75 -3.59
N PRO A 43 -9.21 -16.45 -4.84
CA PRO A 43 -10.12 -15.35 -5.17
C PRO A 43 -11.49 -15.41 -4.49
N GLN A 44 -11.99 -16.61 -4.18
CA GLN A 44 -13.23 -16.84 -3.45
C GLN A 44 -13.26 -16.25 -2.03
N MET A 45 -12.09 -15.85 -1.50
CA MET A 45 -11.95 -15.18 -0.20
C MET A 45 -12.01 -13.65 -0.34
N GLU A 46 -12.32 -13.13 -1.53
CA GLU A 46 -12.55 -11.70 -1.75
C GLU A 46 -13.81 -11.24 -0.99
N GLY A 47 -13.65 -10.16 -0.21
CA GLY A 47 -14.74 -9.51 0.52
C GLY A 47 -14.76 -8.01 0.23
N ASP A 48 -15.35 -7.23 1.14
CA ASP A 48 -15.17 -5.78 1.12
C ASP A 48 -13.67 -5.44 1.22
N CYS A 49 -13.10 -4.94 0.12
CA CYS A 49 -11.70 -4.58 0.03
C CYS A 49 -11.32 -3.58 1.13
N TYR A 50 -12.21 -2.63 1.42
CA TYR A 50 -11.94 -1.56 2.38
C TYR A 50 -11.86 -2.10 3.82
N SER A 51 -12.81 -2.90 4.27
CA SER A 51 -12.83 -3.47 5.64
C SER A 51 -11.54 -4.19 6.03
N CYS A 52 -10.92 -4.91 5.09
CA CYS A 52 -9.65 -5.57 5.34
C CYS A 52 -8.47 -4.59 5.20
N HIS A 53 -8.43 -3.80 4.12
CA HIS A 53 -7.31 -2.88 3.87
C HIS A 53 -7.22 -1.72 4.87
N ALA A 54 -8.32 -1.34 5.50
CA ALA A 54 -8.34 -0.42 6.64
C ALA A 54 -7.56 -0.96 7.85
N LYS A 55 -7.41 -2.29 7.97
CA LYS A 55 -6.65 -2.95 9.05
C LYS A 55 -5.25 -3.35 8.60
N SER A 56 -5.10 -3.90 7.40
CA SER A 56 -3.83 -4.43 6.89
C SER A 56 -2.92 -3.36 6.28
N THR A 57 -3.51 -2.33 5.66
CA THR A 57 -2.81 -1.20 5.04
C THR A 57 -3.47 0.13 5.42
N PRO A 58 -3.59 0.45 6.72
CA PRO A 58 -4.45 1.53 7.23
C PRO A 58 -4.13 2.87 6.59
N ARG A 59 -2.84 3.18 6.38
CA ARG A 59 -2.42 4.43 5.71
C ARG A 59 -2.96 4.51 4.28
N VAL A 60 -2.73 3.50 3.45
CA VAL A 60 -3.14 3.51 2.03
C VAL A 60 -4.66 3.54 1.91
N ALA A 61 -5.36 2.79 2.75
CA ALA A 61 -6.82 2.79 2.77
C ALA A 61 -7.39 4.16 3.18
N GLN A 62 -6.77 4.81 4.17
CA GLN A 62 -7.15 6.15 4.60
C GLN A 62 -6.87 7.20 3.53
N GLU A 63 -5.67 7.17 2.94
CA GLU A 63 -5.31 8.12 1.89
C GLU A 63 -6.28 7.96 0.68
N TRP A 64 -6.64 6.72 0.29
CA TRP A 64 -7.65 6.50 -0.76
C TRP A 64 -9.01 7.05 -0.35
N TYR A 65 -9.47 6.77 0.87
CA TYR A 65 -10.77 7.21 1.38
C TYR A 65 -10.93 8.73 1.32
N GLU A 66 -9.87 9.45 1.68
CA GLU A 66 -9.82 10.91 1.60
C GLU A 66 -9.46 11.43 0.21
N SER A 67 -9.15 10.55 -0.74
CA SER A 67 -8.77 10.96 -2.09
C SER A 67 -9.96 11.46 -2.90
N LYS A 68 -9.70 12.21 -3.99
CA LYS A 68 -10.74 12.55 -4.97
C LYS A 68 -11.46 11.31 -5.51
N HIS A 69 -10.79 10.17 -5.62
CA HIS A 69 -11.41 8.91 -6.05
C HIS A 69 -12.24 8.28 -4.94
N GLY A 70 -11.80 8.35 -3.68
CA GLY A 70 -12.55 7.85 -2.52
C GLY A 70 -13.84 8.64 -2.27
N ILE A 71 -13.76 9.98 -2.23
CA ILE A 71 -14.93 10.84 -1.97
C ILE A 71 -15.96 10.80 -3.11
N THR A 72 -15.53 10.46 -4.34
CA THR A 72 -16.44 10.25 -5.48
C THR A 72 -16.86 8.79 -5.66
N LEU A 73 -16.54 7.93 -4.67
CA LEU A 73 -16.94 6.53 -4.60
C LEU A 73 -16.42 5.66 -5.76
N VAL A 74 -15.27 6.01 -6.34
CA VAL A 74 -14.57 5.15 -7.29
C VAL A 74 -14.03 3.94 -6.56
N ARG A 75 -14.73 2.80 -6.71
CA ARG A 75 -14.43 1.55 -6.01
C ARG A 75 -13.04 1.02 -6.39
N CYS A 76 -12.39 0.33 -5.45
CA CYS A 76 -11.03 -0.23 -5.61
C CYS A 76 -10.88 -1.04 -6.90
N GLN A 77 -11.89 -1.83 -7.24
CA GLN A 77 -11.89 -2.75 -8.39
C GLN A 77 -11.96 -2.02 -9.74
N THR A 78 -12.32 -0.74 -9.75
CA THR A 78 -12.29 0.10 -10.96
C THR A 78 -10.87 0.19 -11.53
N CYS A 79 -9.87 0.27 -10.64
CA CYS A 79 -8.47 0.33 -11.00
C CYS A 79 -7.78 -1.03 -10.84
N HIS A 80 -8.11 -1.77 -9.79
CA HIS A 80 -7.42 -3.02 -9.44
C HIS A 80 -8.02 -4.27 -10.08
N GLY A 81 -9.23 -4.23 -10.63
CA GLY A 81 -9.97 -5.42 -11.08
C GLY A 81 -10.56 -6.24 -9.93
N MET A 82 -11.25 -7.32 -10.28
CA MET A 82 -11.76 -8.31 -9.32
C MET A 82 -10.80 -9.52 -9.26
N PRO A 83 -10.33 -9.94 -8.08
CA PRO A 83 -9.48 -11.12 -7.92
C PRO A 83 -10.06 -12.39 -8.56
N ASP A 84 -11.38 -12.57 -8.55
CA ASP A 84 -12.05 -13.72 -9.19
C ASP A 84 -12.05 -13.72 -10.72
N GLY A 85 -11.49 -12.68 -11.34
CA GLY A 85 -11.40 -12.53 -12.78
C GLY A 85 -12.70 -12.12 -13.45
N LYS A 86 -13.79 -11.91 -12.71
CA LYS A 86 -15.09 -11.48 -13.26
C LYS A 86 -15.25 -9.97 -13.37
N GLY A 87 -14.18 -9.23 -13.06
CA GLY A 87 -14.15 -7.77 -13.15
C GLY A 87 -14.06 -7.26 -14.59
N ALA A 88 -14.31 -5.96 -14.78
CA ALA A 88 -14.19 -5.30 -16.08
C ALA A 88 -12.74 -5.20 -16.60
N ILE A 89 -11.75 -5.47 -15.73
CA ILE A 89 -10.32 -5.53 -16.05
C ILE A 89 -9.68 -6.68 -15.27
N PRO A 90 -8.55 -7.23 -15.76
CA PRO A 90 -7.77 -8.20 -15.01
C PRO A 90 -7.36 -7.65 -13.65
N PHE A 91 -7.29 -8.54 -12.65
CA PHE A 91 -6.83 -8.15 -11.34
C PHE A 91 -5.33 -7.80 -11.35
N ALA A 92 -4.98 -6.62 -10.83
CA ALA A 92 -3.61 -6.17 -10.69
C ALA A 92 -3.41 -5.45 -9.35
N ARG A 93 -2.49 -5.95 -8.52
CA ARG A 93 -2.06 -5.27 -7.30
C ARG A 93 -1.50 -3.86 -7.56
N LYS A 94 -0.81 -3.70 -8.69
CA LYS A 94 -0.31 -2.42 -9.19
C LYS A 94 -0.83 -2.24 -10.62
N PRO A 95 -1.95 -1.51 -10.80
CA PRO A 95 -2.50 -1.24 -12.12
C PRO A 95 -1.51 -0.44 -12.98
N GLY A 96 -1.53 -0.68 -14.29
CA GLY A 96 -0.80 0.14 -15.25
C GLY A 96 -1.55 1.45 -15.56
N VAL A 97 -0.88 2.36 -16.28
CA VAL A 97 -1.40 3.71 -16.59
C VAL A 97 -2.63 3.70 -17.50
N GLU A 98 -2.88 2.59 -18.19
CA GLU A 98 -4.03 2.36 -19.05
C GLU A 98 -5.36 2.46 -18.29
N VAL A 99 -5.40 2.11 -16.99
CA VAL A 99 -6.64 2.25 -16.20
C VAL A 99 -7.02 3.72 -16.01
N CYS A 100 -6.03 4.61 -15.95
CA CYS A 100 -6.22 6.05 -15.85
C CYS A 100 -6.85 6.61 -17.14
N ALA A 101 -6.41 6.12 -18.30
CA ALA A 101 -6.85 6.59 -19.62
C ALA A 101 -8.35 6.35 -19.86
N ARG A 102 -8.95 5.38 -19.18
CA ARG A 102 -10.40 5.09 -19.29
C ARG A 102 -11.28 6.26 -18.86
N CYS A 103 -10.81 7.09 -17.93
CA CYS A 103 -11.52 8.28 -17.45
C CYS A 103 -10.79 9.59 -17.76
N HIS A 104 -9.46 9.55 -17.90
CA HIS A 104 -8.61 10.74 -18.03
C HIS A 104 -7.88 10.85 -19.38
N SER A 105 -8.38 10.21 -20.44
CA SER A 105 -7.77 10.22 -21.78
C SER A 105 -7.37 11.61 -22.26
N LEU A 106 -8.27 12.60 -22.16
CA LEU A 106 -7.99 13.98 -22.58
C LEU A 106 -6.87 14.65 -21.77
N SER A 107 -6.86 14.46 -20.45
CA SER A 107 -5.82 15.00 -19.58
C SER A 107 -4.47 14.31 -19.85
N MET A 108 -4.48 12.99 -20.10
CA MET A 108 -3.28 12.24 -20.44
C MET A 108 -2.69 12.69 -21.78
N GLN A 109 -3.51 12.89 -22.81
CA GLN A 109 -3.06 13.45 -24.09
C GLN A 109 -2.41 14.82 -23.94
N ARG A 110 -2.99 15.70 -23.11
CA ARG A 110 -2.40 17.01 -22.80
C ARG A 110 -1.06 16.89 -22.06
N MET A 111 -0.96 15.95 -21.12
CA MET A 111 0.29 15.69 -20.40
C MET A 111 1.37 15.12 -21.32
N GLU A 112 1.01 14.20 -22.21
CA GLU A 112 1.90 13.63 -23.22
C GLU A 112 2.39 14.71 -24.20
N ALA A 113 1.49 15.57 -24.68
CA ALA A 113 1.86 16.68 -25.56
C ALA A 113 2.84 17.67 -24.89
N LYS A 114 2.70 17.89 -23.58
CA LYS A 114 3.53 18.86 -22.83
C LYS A 114 4.85 18.27 -22.33
N PHE A 115 4.86 17.01 -21.91
CA PHE A 115 5.99 16.40 -21.19
C PHE A 115 6.56 15.16 -21.88
N GLY A 116 6.06 14.82 -23.07
CA GLY A 116 6.33 13.56 -23.77
C GLY A 116 5.55 12.39 -23.18
N LYS A 117 5.51 11.28 -23.91
CA LYS A 117 4.89 10.04 -23.45
C LYS A 117 5.63 9.54 -22.20
N ARG A 118 4.88 9.22 -21.15
CA ARG A 118 5.39 8.61 -19.93
C ARG A 118 4.53 7.41 -19.54
N ASP A 119 5.20 6.32 -19.23
CA ASP A 119 4.56 5.09 -18.77
C ASP A 119 4.41 5.05 -17.23
N ASP A 120 4.83 6.14 -16.55
CA ASP A 120 4.73 6.32 -15.11
C ASP A 120 4.10 7.69 -14.76
N CYS A 121 2.77 7.72 -14.72
CA CYS A 121 2.03 8.89 -14.29
C CYS A 121 2.24 9.21 -12.81
N VAL A 122 2.65 8.23 -11.99
CA VAL A 122 2.62 8.34 -10.52
C VAL A 122 3.85 8.92 -9.88
N SER A 123 4.94 8.99 -10.63
CA SER A 123 6.06 9.88 -10.31
C SER A 123 5.60 11.31 -10.00
N CYS A 124 4.56 11.79 -10.70
CA CYS A 124 4.01 13.14 -10.53
C CYS A 124 2.60 13.16 -9.92
N HIS A 125 1.83 12.07 -10.07
CA HIS A 125 0.46 11.92 -9.59
C HIS A 125 0.32 10.65 -8.73
N PRO A 126 0.82 10.65 -7.48
CA PRO A 126 0.90 9.41 -6.72
C PRO A 126 -0.48 8.83 -6.40
N TYR A 127 -0.58 7.50 -6.41
CA TYR A 127 -1.82 6.78 -6.14
C TYR A 127 -2.31 6.98 -4.72
N HIS A 128 -3.63 6.85 -4.55
CA HIS A 128 -4.29 6.83 -3.26
C HIS A 128 -3.97 8.04 -2.38
N GLN A 129 -3.34 9.12 -2.85
CA GLN A 129 -3.03 10.25 -1.96
C GLN A 129 -4.28 11.08 -1.66
N SER A 130 -4.32 11.65 -0.45
CA SER A 130 -5.31 12.64 -0.01
C SER A 130 -4.96 14.04 -0.53
N PRO A 131 -5.59 14.57 -1.59
CA PRO A 131 -5.54 15.98 -1.94
C PRO A 131 -6.44 16.85 -1.04
N MET A 132 -7.29 16.26 -0.18
CA MET A 132 -8.28 17.01 0.60
C MET A 132 -7.65 17.77 1.79
N HIS A 133 -6.53 17.28 2.32
CA HIS A 133 -5.77 17.97 3.37
C HIS A 133 -4.38 18.50 2.91
N GLY A 134 -4.06 18.43 1.61
CA GLY A 134 -2.81 18.92 0.98
C GLY A 134 -1.58 18.08 1.38
N ARG A 135 -0.77 17.51 0.46
CA ARG A 135 0.33 18.21 -0.26
C ARG A 135 0.68 17.54 -1.62
N ALA A 136 -0.26 16.92 -2.33
CA ALA A 136 0.03 16.21 -3.60
C ALA A 136 0.71 17.10 -4.69
N TYR A 137 0.67 18.43 -4.54
CA TYR A 137 1.34 19.40 -5.41
C TYR A 137 2.49 20.17 -4.78
N GLU A 138 2.80 19.93 -3.51
CA GLU A 138 3.74 20.74 -2.75
C GLU A 138 5.17 20.15 -2.75
N TYR A 139 5.37 19.02 -3.44
CA TYR A 139 6.69 18.47 -3.81
C TYR A 139 7.04 18.67 -5.30
N ARG A 140 6.33 19.54 -6.01
CA ARG A 140 6.83 20.14 -7.25
C ARG A 140 7.42 21.52 -6.97
N LEU A 141 8.42 21.59 -6.10
CA LEU A 141 9.37 22.69 -6.23
C LEU A 141 10.43 22.23 -7.24
N PRO A 142 10.57 22.89 -8.40
CA PRO A 142 11.73 22.67 -9.23
C PRO A 142 12.97 22.98 -8.38
N THR A 143 13.87 22.01 -8.26
CA THR A 143 15.19 22.25 -7.68
C THR A 143 15.89 23.30 -8.54
N ASN A 144 16.01 24.53 -8.04
CA ASN A 144 16.90 25.62 -8.49
C ASN A 144 17.40 25.58 -9.94
N LYS A 145 16.49 25.64 -10.92
CA LYS A 145 16.83 26.13 -12.26
C LYS A 145 15.91 27.29 -12.57
N THR A 146 16.43 28.49 -12.35
CA THR A 146 15.92 29.75 -12.89
C THR A 146 16.18 29.76 -14.39
N ASP A 147 15.14 29.46 -15.16
CA ASP A 147 15.05 29.86 -16.55
C ASP A 147 13.83 30.80 -16.66
N LEU A 148 14.14 32.10 -16.70
CA LEU A 148 13.30 33.32 -16.80
C LEU A 148 12.63 33.81 -15.52
#